data_AF-A0A2X2UX07-F1
#
_entry.id   AF-A0A2X2UX07-F1
#
_cell.length_a   1.000
_cell.length_b   1.000
_cell.length_c   1.000
_cell.angle_alpha   90.00
_cell.angle_beta   90.00
_cell.angle_gamma   90.00
#
_symmetry.space_group_name_H-M   'P 1'
#
loop_
_entity.id
_entity.type
_entity.pdbx_description
1 polymer ?
#
loop_
_entity_poly.entity_id
_entity_poly.type
_entity_poly.pdbx_seq_one_letter_code
_entity_poly.pdbx_strand_id
1 'polypeptide(L)'
;MHLLPEQATRYAVSIPELLVSRDERQARQHAWLTRHLTPLVSFTVVAPGPIKDSELTRRIFNHGVTALLAVAKKAGWSVREQAALASASGPEGFLAIEAPARDLKLATIELEHQHPLGRLWDIDVLTPEGDILSRRHFSLPARRCLLCEQAPLNAPGGKPTRFPTYLFAWRRCCMMPIPATSTDSAAIPQTLLDAYALLAWRAMLTEVNLSPKPGLVDRINCGAHKDMALEDFHRSALAISGLAAAFYRIWRELARSYRQTMY
;
A
#
# COMPACT_ATOMS: atom_id res chain seq x y z
N MET A 1 10.20 -12.39 14.84
CA MET A 1 10.04 -11.93 13.45
C MET A 1 9.91 -10.40 13.47
N HIS A 2 10.99 -9.69 13.74
CA HIS A 2 10.99 -8.22 13.77
C HIS A 2 12.22 -7.69 13.06
N LEU A 3 12.05 -6.59 12.34
CA LEU A 3 13.16 -5.86 11.73
C LEU A 3 13.51 -4.68 12.63
N LEU A 4 14.79 -4.54 12.97
CA LEU A 4 15.27 -3.43 13.78
C LEU A 4 15.07 -2.11 13.02
N PRO A 5 14.24 -1.17 13.50
CA PRO A 5 13.96 0.08 12.78
C PRO A 5 15.23 0.88 12.47
N GLU A 6 16.16 0.96 13.42
CA GLU A 6 17.42 1.69 13.34
C GLU A 6 18.37 1.18 12.26
N GLN A 7 18.18 -0.05 11.77
CA GLN A 7 18.97 -0.64 10.69
C GLN A 7 18.35 -0.40 9.31
N ALA A 8 17.36 0.50 9.20
CA ALA A 8 16.73 0.82 7.92
C ALA A 8 17.73 1.45 6.94
N THR A 9 17.76 0.94 5.72
CA THR A 9 18.70 1.39 4.69
C THR A 9 18.44 2.82 4.25
N ARG A 10 17.17 3.27 4.29
CA ARG A 10 16.72 4.58 3.78
C ARG A 10 17.12 4.82 2.31
N TYR A 11 17.40 3.75 1.58
CA TYR A 11 17.84 3.78 0.20
C TYR A 11 16.67 4.14 -0.72
N ALA A 12 16.92 5.03 -1.68
CA ALA A 12 15.95 5.44 -2.67
C ALA A 12 15.99 4.46 -3.85
N VAL A 13 14.98 3.60 -3.94
CA VAL A 13 14.94 2.47 -4.87
C VAL A 13 14.47 2.90 -6.25
N SER A 14 15.14 2.42 -7.28
CA SER A 14 14.78 2.60 -8.68
C SER A 14 13.68 1.64 -9.13
N ILE A 15 13.04 1.93 -10.27
CA ILE A 15 12.00 1.05 -10.82
C ILE A 15 12.55 -0.36 -11.16
N PRO A 16 13.72 -0.52 -11.80
CA PRO A 16 14.28 -1.85 -12.08
C PRO A 16 14.51 -2.68 -10.81
N GLU A 17 15.09 -2.09 -9.76
CA GLU A 17 15.31 -2.78 -8.47
C GLU A 17 13.99 -3.21 -7.82
N LEU A 18 12.94 -2.39 -7.93
CA LEU A 18 11.61 -2.77 -7.44
C LEU A 18 11.02 -3.95 -8.21
N LEU A 19 11.25 -4.05 -9.53
CA LEU A 19 10.77 -5.17 -10.33
C LEU A 19 11.52 -6.45 -9.96
N VAL A 20 12.86 -6.39 -9.86
CA VAL A 20 13.68 -7.54 -9.41
C VAL A 20 13.24 -8.02 -8.02
N SER A 21 13.06 -7.10 -7.07
CA SER A 21 12.60 -7.45 -5.72
C SER A 21 11.20 -8.09 -5.71
N ARG A 22 10.32 -7.76 -6.66
CA ARG A 22 9.01 -8.42 -6.79
C ARG A 22 9.14 -9.84 -7.32
N ASP A 23 10.02 -10.07 -8.29
CA ASP A 23 10.28 -11.40 -8.86
C ASP A 23 10.92 -12.31 -7.81
N GLU A 24 11.90 -11.80 -7.05
CA GLU A 24 12.50 -12.51 -5.93
C GLU A 24 11.47 -12.87 -4.85
N ARG A 25 10.55 -11.96 -4.55
CA ARG A 25 9.46 -12.23 -3.61
C ARG A 25 8.56 -13.34 -4.11
N GLN A 26 8.19 -13.34 -5.39
CA GLN A 26 7.40 -14.42 -5.99
C GLN A 26 8.16 -15.76 -5.92
N ALA A 27 9.46 -15.78 -6.20
CA ALA A 27 10.30 -16.97 -6.09
C ALA A 27 10.33 -17.50 -4.64
N ARG A 28 10.46 -16.61 -3.64
CA ARG A 28 10.39 -16.97 -2.22
C ARG A 28 9.02 -17.56 -1.85
N GLN A 29 7.93 -16.96 -2.30
CA GLN A 29 6.58 -17.47 -2.07
C GLN A 29 6.45 -18.91 -2.58
N HIS A 30 6.91 -19.16 -3.81
CA HIS A 30 6.87 -20.51 -4.38
C HIS A 30 7.72 -21.51 -3.59
N ALA A 31 8.93 -21.14 -3.18
CA ALA A 31 9.79 -22.00 -2.37
C ALA A 31 9.15 -22.37 -1.02
N TRP A 32 8.47 -21.43 -0.37
CA TRP A 32 7.75 -21.65 0.89
C TRP A 32 6.56 -22.59 0.73
N LEU A 33 5.76 -22.40 -0.32
CA LEU A 33 4.62 -23.26 -0.61
C LEU A 33 5.05 -24.71 -0.85
N THR A 34 6.10 -24.93 -1.65
CA THR A 34 6.65 -26.26 -1.92
C THR A 34 7.21 -26.92 -0.66
N ARG A 35 7.82 -26.15 0.24
CA ARG A 35 8.43 -26.65 1.49
C ARG A 35 7.39 -27.03 2.55
N HIS A 36 6.31 -26.27 2.68
CA HIS A 36 5.38 -26.41 3.81
C HIS A 36 4.02 -26.99 3.45
N LEU A 37 3.59 -26.94 2.19
CA LEU A 37 2.28 -27.43 1.71
C LEU A 37 1.10 -26.90 2.55
N THR A 38 1.23 -25.68 3.07
CA THR A 38 0.24 -24.98 3.89
C THR A 38 0.01 -23.59 3.30
N PRO A 39 -1.12 -22.94 3.62
CA PRO A 39 -1.34 -21.57 3.17
C PRO A 39 -0.24 -20.62 3.66
N LEU A 40 0.12 -19.70 2.78
CA LEU A 40 1.18 -18.72 3.03
C LEU A 40 0.59 -17.33 3.16
N VAL A 41 0.84 -16.67 4.28
CA VAL A 41 0.63 -15.22 4.40
C VAL A 41 1.87 -14.52 3.87
N SER A 42 1.72 -13.70 2.84
CA SER A 42 2.73 -12.76 2.36
C SER A 42 2.32 -11.35 2.78
N PHE A 43 3.17 -10.71 3.57
CA PHE A 43 2.88 -9.44 4.22
C PHE A 43 3.90 -8.37 3.82
N THR A 44 3.42 -7.23 3.35
CA THR A 44 4.24 -6.05 3.05
C THR A 44 3.58 -4.77 3.54
N VAL A 45 4.35 -3.67 3.57
CA VAL A 45 3.86 -2.34 3.94
C VAL A 45 3.68 -1.48 2.69
N VAL A 46 2.53 -0.83 2.59
CA VAL A 46 2.26 0.17 1.55
C VAL A 46 3.09 1.43 1.85
N ALA A 47 4.22 1.56 1.16
CA ALA A 47 5.12 2.71 1.28
C ALA A 47 5.15 3.54 -0.02
N PRO A 48 4.63 4.79 -0.03
CA PRO A 48 4.72 5.68 -1.18
C PRO A 48 6.15 6.23 -1.36
N GLY A 49 6.49 6.64 -2.59
CA GLY A 49 7.80 7.21 -2.91
C GLY A 49 8.93 6.17 -3.05
N PRO A 50 10.18 6.62 -3.27
CA PRO A 50 11.30 5.73 -3.59
C PRO A 50 11.93 5.06 -2.38
N ILE A 51 11.78 5.62 -1.17
CA ILE A 51 12.33 5.05 0.06
C ILE A 51 11.32 4.06 0.63
N LYS A 52 11.53 2.77 0.40
CA LYS A 52 10.63 1.70 0.87
C LYS A 52 10.99 1.17 2.25
N ASP A 53 12.29 1.16 2.55
CA ASP A 53 12.83 0.68 3.81
C ASP A 53 13.31 1.84 4.69
N SER A 54 12.53 2.14 5.72
CA SER A 54 12.72 3.24 6.66
C SER A 54 12.37 2.78 8.07
N GLU A 55 12.77 3.53 9.09
CA GLU A 55 12.34 3.26 10.46
C GLU A 55 10.83 3.18 10.60
N LEU A 56 10.10 4.10 9.95
CA LEU A 56 8.65 4.14 9.98
C LEU A 56 8.05 2.88 9.34
N THR A 57 8.51 2.51 8.14
CA THR A 57 7.97 1.32 7.46
C THR A 57 8.29 0.03 8.21
N ARG A 58 9.47 -0.08 8.83
CA ARG A 58 9.82 -1.20 9.72
C ARG A 58 8.97 -1.24 11.00
N ARG A 59 8.67 -0.09 11.62
CA ARG A 59 7.75 -0.02 12.78
C ARG A 59 6.34 -0.46 12.40
N ILE A 60 5.79 0.06 11.30
CA ILE A 60 4.47 -0.34 10.78
C ILE A 60 4.44 -1.84 10.49
N PHE A 61 5.50 -2.38 9.90
CA PHE A 61 5.66 -3.80 9.64
C PHE A 61 5.67 -4.62 10.94
N ASN A 62 6.48 -4.24 11.93
CA ASN A 62 6.57 -4.97 13.20
C ASN A 62 5.24 -5.00 13.96
N HIS A 63 4.45 -3.93 13.90
CA HIS A 63 3.07 -3.93 14.42
C HIS A 63 2.19 -4.93 13.65
N GLY A 64 2.28 -4.98 12.32
CA GLY A 64 1.53 -5.93 11.50
C GLY A 64 1.88 -7.38 11.79
N VAL A 65 3.17 -7.70 11.96
CA VAL A 65 3.61 -9.05 12.37
C VAL A 65 3.03 -9.42 13.73
N THR A 66 3.11 -8.52 14.71
CA THR A 66 2.55 -8.76 16.06
C THR A 66 1.04 -9.05 15.98
N ALA A 67 0.32 -8.26 15.18
CA ALA A 67 -1.12 -8.43 15.00
C ALA A 67 -1.48 -9.73 14.26
N LEU A 68 -0.73 -10.11 13.22
CA LEU A 68 -0.90 -11.38 12.51
C LEU A 68 -0.68 -12.59 13.44
N LEU A 69 0.36 -12.55 14.26
CA LEU A 69 0.64 -13.61 15.23
C LEU A 69 -0.44 -13.68 16.32
N ALA A 70 -0.98 -12.54 16.76
CA ALA A 70 -2.10 -12.50 17.68
C ALA A 70 -3.38 -13.11 17.06
N VAL A 71 -3.65 -12.85 15.78
CA VAL A 71 -4.76 -13.46 15.04
C VAL A 71 -4.59 -14.98 14.98
N ALA A 72 -3.41 -15.47 14.58
CA ALA A 72 -3.14 -16.91 14.52
C ALA A 72 -3.29 -17.57 15.90
N LYS A 73 -2.73 -16.96 16.94
CA LYS A 73 -2.84 -17.45 18.32
C LYS A 73 -4.29 -17.49 18.80
N LYS A 74 -5.07 -16.44 18.55
CA LYS A 74 -6.50 -16.36 18.94
C LYS A 74 -7.34 -17.44 18.26
N ALA A 75 -7.03 -17.74 17.00
CA ALA A 75 -7.71 -18.78 16.23
C ALA A 75 -7.20 -20.20 16.51
N GLY A 76 -6.13 -20.35 17.29
CA GLY A 76 -5.51 -21.65 17.57
C GLY A 76 -4.73 -22.24 16.41
N TRP A 77 -4.31 -21.42 15.44
CA TRP A 77 -3.54 -21.88 14.27
C TRP A 77 -2.05 -21.98 14.57
N SER A 78 -1.45 -23.08 14.12
CA SER A 78 0.00 -23.32 14.24
C SER A 78 0.76 -22.58 13.14
N VAL A 79 1.75 -21.78 13.51
CA VAL A 79 2.70 -21.18 12.56
C VAL A 79 3.86 -22.15 12.37
N ARG A 80 3.97 -22.76 11.19
CA ARG A 80 5.05 -23.73 10.85
C ARG A 80 6.40 -23.05 10.72
N GLU A 81 6.42 -21.94 10.01
CA GLU A 81 7.62 -21.14 9.79
C GLU A 81 7.22 -19.68 9.61
N GLN A 82 8.11 -18.78 10.00
CA GLN A 82 7.94 -17.35 9.81
C GLN A 82 9.28 -16.67 9.55
N ALA A 83 9.30 -15.69 8.64
CA ALA A 83 10.50 -14.94 8.29
C ALA A 83 10.17 -13.48 7.97
N ALA A 84 11.09 -12.59 8.33
CA ALA A 84 11.03 -11.18 7.95
C ALA A 84 12.33 -10.80 7.25
N LEU A 85 12.23 -10.04 6.16
CA LEU A 85 13.36 -9.60 5.36
C LEU A 85 13.20 -8.12 5.04
N ALA A 86 14.31 -7.38 5.04
CA ALA A 86 14.35 -6.06 4.42
C ALA A 86 14.72 -6.24 2.94
N SER A 87 13.91 -5.69 2.03
CA SER A 87 14.15 -5.74 0.59
C SER A 87 14.06 -4.35 -0.02
N ALA A 88 14.40 -4.26 -1.32
CA ALA A 88 14.22 -3.03 -2.09
C ALA A 88 12.73 -2.63 -2.22
N SER A 89 11.79 -3.57 -2.09
CA SER A 89 10.36 -3.25 -2.06
C SER A 89 9.84 -2.85 -0.67
N GLY A 90 10.71 -2.89 0.35
CA GLY A 90 10.41 -2.55 1.74
C GLY A 90 10.53 -3.76 2.67
N PRO A 91 10.02 -3.66 3.90
CA PRO A 91 9.97 -4.81 4.79
C PRO A 91 8.94 -5.85 4.30
N GLU A 92 9.38 -7.10 4.21
CA GLU A 92 8.60 -8.25 3.75
C GLU A 92 8.50 -9.31 4.85
N GLY A 93 7.35 -9.94 4.96
CA GLY A 93 7.06 -10.99 5.93
C GLY A 93 6.39 -12.20 5.29
N PHE A 94 6.76 -13.38 5.75
CA PHE A 94 6.18 -14.66 5.36
C PHE A 94 5.79 -15.45 6.60
N LEU A 95 4.57 -16.00 6.61
CA LEU A 95 4.10 -16.92 7.65
C LEU A 95 3.42 -18.12 6.97
N ALA A 96 3.98 -19.31 7.14
CA ALA A 96 3.33 -20.56 6.77
C ALA A 96 2.46 -21.02 7.94
N ILE A 97 1.14 -21.04 7.76
CA ILE A 97 0.17 -21.22 8.85
C ILE A 97 -0.72 -22.43 8.56
N GLU A 98 -0.86 -23.32 9.54
CA GLU A 98 -1.78 -24.45 9.49
C GLU A 98 -3.20 -24.00 9.78
N ALA A 99 -3.88 -23.55 8.74
CA ALA A 99 -5.25 -23.12 8.78
C ALA A 99 -5.92 -23.36 7.42
N PRO A 100 -7.25 -23.45 7.35
CA PRO A 100 -7.94 -23.33 6.07
C PRO A 100 -7.63 -21.96 5.44
N ALA A 101 -7.14 -21.94 4.19
CA ALA A 101 -6.73 -20.71 3.50
C ALA A 101 -7.87 -19.66 3.46
N ARG A 102 -9.11 -20.13 3.35
CA ARG A 102 -10.33 -19.32 3.44
C ARG A 102 -10.43 -18.57 4.77
N ASP A 103 -10.33 -19.27 5.88
CA ASP A 103 -10.52 -18.69 7.20
C ASP A 103 -9.37 -17.73 7.55
N LEU A 104 -8.16 -18.08 7.12
CA LEU A 104 -6.99 -17.21 7.20
C LEU A 104 -7.18 -15.92 6.38
N LYS A 105 -7.74 -16.01 5.16
CA LYS A 105 -8.03 -14.81 4.37
C LYS A 105 -9.12 -13.95 5.00
N LEU A 106 -10.16 -14.55 5.57
CA LEU A 106 -11.21 -13.80 6.27
C LEU A 106 -10.66 -13.08 7.50
N ALA A 107 -9.84 -13.76 8.31
CA ALA A 107 -9.23 -13.15 9.49
C ALA A 107 -8.26 -12.01 9.14
N THR A 108 -7.48 -12.14 8.06
CA THR A 108 -6.60 -11.07 7.60
C THR A 108 -7.37 -9.88 7.02
N ILE A 109 -8.48 -10.11 6.32
CA ILE A 109 -9.37 -9.03 5.87
C ILE A 109 -9.95 -8.27 7.06
N GLU A 110 -10.38 -8.98 8.11
CA GLU A 110 -10.91 -8.35 9.31
C GLU A 110 -9.83 -7.55 10.04
N LEU A 111 -8.60 -8.09 10.12
CA LEU A 111 -7.46 -7.39 10.69
C LEU A 111 -7.17 -6.07 9.95
N GLU A 112 -7.16 -6.09 8.61
CA GLU A 112 -6.98 -4.87 7.80
C GLU A 112 -8.12 -3.85 8.01
N HIS A 113 -9.32 -4.33 8.36
CA HIS A 113 -10.48 -3.48 8.56
C HIS A 113 -10.48 -2.82 9.94
N GLN A 114 -10.19 -3.57 11.00
CA GLN A 114 -10.28 -3.11 12.39
C GLN A 114 -9.04 -2.36 12.86
N HIS A 115 -7.86 -2.71 12.35
CA HIS A 115 -6.62 -2.15 12.89
C HIS A 115 -6.36 -0.73 12.35
N PRO A 116 -5.94 0.25 13.18
CA PRO A 116 -5.65 1.61 12.73
C PRO A 116 -4.61 1.69 11.59
N LEU A 117 -3.64 0.77 11.58
CA LEU A 117 -2.63 0.65 10.53
C LEU A 117 -3.03 -0.27 9.37
N GLY A 118 -4.22 -0.87 9.39
CA GLY A 118 -4.65 -1.91 8.45
C GLY A 118 -4.64 -1.45 6.98
N ARG A 119 -4.82 -0.15 6.72
CA ARG A 119 -4.72 0.44 5.36
C ARG A 119 -3.30 0.54 4.83
N LEU A 120 -2.30 0.49 5.70
CA LEU A 120 -0.87 0.52 5.36
C LEU A 120 -0.29 -0.88 5.20
N TRP A 121 -1.10 -1.91 5.42
CA TRP A 121 -0.73 -3.30 5.28
C TRP A 121 -1.27 -3.87 3.98
N ASP A 122 -0.43 -4.60 3.27
CA ASP A 122 -0.82 -5.42 2.13
C ASP A 122 -0.64 -6.88 2.56
N ILE A 123 -1.76 -7.53 2.91
CA ILE A 123 -1.78 -8.91 3.42
C ILE A 123 -2.40 -9.82 2.37
N ASP A 124 -1.54 -10.53 1.65
CA ASP A 124 -1.91 -11.56 0.68
C ASP A 124 -1.90 -12.93 1.34
N VAL A 125 -2.92 -13.75 1.05
CA VAL A 125 -2.98 -15.16 1.49
C VAL A 125 -2.97 -16.01 0.24
N LEU A 126 -1.98 -16.88 0.14
CA LEU A 126 -1.83 -17.84 -0.94
C LEU A 126 -2.32 -19.21 -0.45
N THR A 127 -3.06 -19.93 -1.29
CA THR A 127 -3.40 -21.34 -1.03
C THR A 127 -2.15 -22.21 -1.15
N PRO A 128 -2.17 -23.47 -0.66
CA PRO A 128 -1.04 -24.39 -0.85
C PRO A 128 -0.65 -24.60 -2.32
N GLU A 129 -1.61 -24.46 -3.24
CA GLU A 129 -1.43 -24.54 -4.69
C GLU A 129 -0.81 -23.28 -5.30
N GLY A 130 -0.74 -22.18 -4.53
CA GLY A 130 -0.15 -20.91 -4.94
C GLY A 130 -1.14 -19.86 -5.45
N ASP A 131 -2.44 -20.12 -5.37
CA ASP A 131 -3.45 -19.15 -5.77
C ASP A 131 -3.60 -18.04 -4.73
N ILE A 132 -3.57 -16.78 -5.17
CA ILE A 132 -3.80 -15.63 -4.29
C ILE A 132 -5.30 -15.46 -4.03
N LEU A 133 -5.71 -15.59 -2.76
CA LEU A 133 -7.07 -15.37 -2.35
C LEU A 133 -7.42 -13.88 -2.30
N SER A 134 -8.45 -13.50 -3.06
CA SER A 134 -8.98 -12.13 -3.11
C SER A 134 -10.34 -12.03 -2.42
N ARG A 135 -10.77 -10.81 -2.06
CA ARG A 135 -12.11 -10.55 -1.48
C ARG A 135 -13.26 -11.08 -2.36
N ARG A 136 -13.05 -11.15 -3.67
CA ARG A 136 -14.04 -11.62 -4.66
C ARG A 136 -14.38 -13.09 -4.51
N HIS A 137 -13.41 -13.90 -4.11
CA HIS A 137 -13.63 -15.33 -3.86
C HIS A 137 -14.60 -15.58 -2.69
N PHE A 138 -14.89 -14.55 -1.88
CA PHE A 138 -15.77 -14.62 -0.72
C PHE A 138 -17.04 -13.77 -0.87
N SER A 139 -17.34 -13.29 -2.08
CA SER A 139 -18.47 -12.37 -2.35
C SER A 139 -18.48 -11.13 -1.44
N LEU A 140 -17.31 -10.74 -0.93
CA LEU A 140 -17.17 -9.57 -0.08
C LEU A 140 -17.09 -8.31 -0.94
N PRO A 141 -17.70 -7.19 -0.49
CA PRO A 141 -17.64 -5.95 -1.24
C PRO A 141 -16.18 -5.50 -1.38
N ALA A 142 -15.92 -4.82 -2.49
CA ALA A 142 -14.67 -4.12 -2.70
C ALA A 142 -14.36 -3.16 -1.54
N ARG A 143 -13.08 -2.90 -1.28
CA ARG A 143 -12.69 -1.92 -0.27
C ARG A 143 -13.35 -0.58 -0.62
N ARG A 144 -14.00 0.04 0.37
CA ARG A 144 -14.47 1.43 0.26
C ARG A 144 -13.26 2.32 -0.07
N CYS A 145 -13.47 3.27 -0.97
CA CYS A 145 -12.48 4.26 -1.35
C CYS A 145 -11.94 4.93 -0.09
N LEU A 146 -10.61 5.08 0.01
CA LEU A 146 -9.97 5.71 1.16
C LEU A 146 -10.40 7.18 1.33
N LEU A 147 -10.83 7.82 0.22
CA LEU A 147 -11.03 9.26 0.16
C LEU A 147 -12.49 9.67 0.35
N CYS A 148 -13.43 8.94 -0.25
CA CYS A 148 -14.86 9.27 -0.18
C CYS A 148 -15.69 8.25 0.58
N GLU A 149 -15.07 7.17 1.09
CA GLU A 149 -15.74 6.05 1.75
C GLU A 149 -16.85 5.35 0.93
N GLN A 150 -17.03 5.71 -0.34
CA GLN A 150 -17.99 5.06 -1.22
C GLN A 150 -17.40 3.75 -1.76
N ALA A 151 -18.27 2.80 -2.07
CA ALA A 151 -17.87 1.64 -2.85
C ALA A 151 -17.33 2.11 -4.22
N PRO A 152 -16.31 1.44 -4.80
CA PRO A 152 -15.91 1.71 -6.18
C PRO A 152 -17.14 1.61 -7.09
N LEU A 153 -17.32 2.58 -8.00
CA LEU A 153 -18.38 2.50 -9.00
C LEU A 153 -18.26 1.16 -9.75
N ASN A 154 -19.29 0.33 -9.62
CA ASN A 154 -19.34 -0.99 -10.24
C ASN A 154 -19.45 -0.82 -11.76
N ALA A 155 -18.35 -0.99 -12.49
CA ALA A 155 -18.43 -1.41 -13.89
C ALA A 155 -18.61 -2.94 -13.94
N PRO A 156 -19.50 -3.49 -14.78
CA PRO A 156 -19.66 -4.94 -14.91
C PRO A 156 -18.33 -5.57 -15.37
N GLY A 157 -17.74 -6.42 -14.54
CA GLY A 157 -16.49 -7.15 -14.82
C GLY A 157 -15.19 -6.47 -14.39
N GLY A 158 -15.20 -5.20 -13.97
CA GLY A 158 -13.98 -4.48 -13.56
C GLY A 158 -13.50 -4.86 -12.16
N LYS A 159 -12.19 -5.09 -11.98
CA LYS A 159 -11.53 -5.15 -10.65
C LYS A 159 -11.78 -3.84 -9.87
N PRO A 160 -11.89 -3.85 -8.53
CA PRO A 160 -11.84 -2.60 -7.81
C PRO A 160 -10.51 -1.94 -8.13
N THR A 161 -10.56 -0.73 -8.66
CA THR A 161 -9.40 0.07 -9.03
C THR A 161 -8.42 0.10 -7.85
N ARG A 162 -7.37 -0.73 -7.94
CA ARG A 162 -6.27 -0.74 -6.99
C ARG A 162 -5.44 0.49 -7.35
N PHE A 163 -5.85 1.69 -6.94
CA PHE A 163 -5.16 2.96 -7.20
C PHE A 163 -3.63 2.80 -7.11
N PRO A 164 -2.90 2.64 -8.22
CA PRO A 164 -1.45 2.57 -8.21
C PRO A 164 -0.96 3.85 -8.89
N THR A 165 -1.38 5.01 -8.41
CA THR A 165 -0.89 6.28 -8.95
C THR A 165 -0.67 7.31 -7.85
N TYR A 166 0.32 6.99 -7.02
CA TYR A 166 1.02 7.97 -6.20
C TYR A 166 2.52 7.88 -6.45
N LEU A 167 3.03 8.31 -7.62
CA LEU A 167 4.49 8.47 -7.70
C LEU A 167 5.05 9.51 -8.69
N PHE A 168 4.29 10.04 -9.64
CA PHE A 168 4.84 11.06 -10.55
C PHE A 168 4.43 12.51 -10.21
N ALA A 169 3.25 12.73 -9.65
CA ALA A 169 2.80 14.08 -9.26
C ALA A 169 3.58 14.70 -8.08
N TRP A 170 4.08 13.85 -7.18
CA TRP A 170 4.76 14.28 -5.95
C TRP A 170 6.14 14.88 -6.21
N ARG A 171 6.84 14.39 -7.24
CA ARG A 171 8.26 14.71 -7.49
C ARG A 171 8.51 16.17 -7.89
N ARG A 172 7.48 16.88 -8.38
CA ARG A 172 7.57 18.30 -8.74
C ARG A 172 6.95 19.23 -7.70
N CYS A 173 6.09 18.74 -6.80
CA CYS A 173 5.51 19.51 -5.70
C CYS A 173 6.37 19.54 -4.43
N CYS A 174 7.15 18.48 -4.17
CA CYS A 174 7.93 18.35 -2.92
C CYS A 174 9.42 18.70 -3.04
N MET A 175 9.85 19.24 -4.18
CA MET A 175 11.18 19.88 -4.35
C MET A 175 11.08 21.41 -4.29
N MET A 176 10.18 21.94 -3.46
CA MET A 176 10.38 23.29 -2.91
C MET A 176 10.80 23.15 -1.45
N PRO A 177 11.81 23.91 -1.00
CA PRO A 177 12.27 23.83 0.38
C PRO A 177 11.07 24.15 1.29
N ILE A 178 10.68 23.19 2.11
CA ILE A 178 9.84 23.46 3.28
C ILE A 178 10.67 24.42 4.12
N PRO A 179 10.25 25.69 4.32
CA PRO A 179 10.99 26.58 5.20
C PRO A 179 11.07 25.90 6.56
N ALA A 180 12.30 25.56 6.96
CA ALA A 180 12.61 25.15 8.31
C ALA A 180 12.57 26.40 9.19
N THR A 181 11.40 27.01 9.30
CA THR A 181 11.17 28.15 10.18
C THR A 181 9.90 27.92 10.96
N SER A 182 10.15 27.49 12.20
CA SER A 182 9.50 27.93 13.43
C SER A 182 7.99 27.73 13.60
N THR A 183 7.71 27.01 14.70
CA THR A 183 6.62 27.22 15.66
C THR A 183 5.19 26.87 15.25
N ASP A 184 4.66 25.90 16.00
CA ASP A 184 3.33 25.83 16.61
C ASP A 184 2.11 26.46 15.91
N SER A 185 1.07 25.62 15.82
CA SER A 185 -0.35 25.99 15.71
C SER A 185 -0.85 26.75 14.47
N ALA A 186 -0.01 27.33 13.61
CA ALA A 186 -0.52 28.08 12.46
C ALA A 186 -1.26 27.16 11.46
N ALA A 187 -2.57 27.42 11.32
CA ALA A 187 -3.41 26.82 10.29
C ALA A 187 -2.83 27.16 8.92
N ILE A 188 -2.73 26.15 8.05
CA ILE A 188 -2.18 26.33 6.72
C ILE A 188 -3.24 27.06 5.91
N PRO A 189 -2.89 28.14 5.19
CA PRO A 189 -3.86 28.85 4.37
C PRO A 189 -4.55 27.89 3.41
N GLN A 190 -5.89 27.93 3.34
CA GLN A 190 -6.67 27.07 2.44
C GLN A 190 -6.23 27.24 0.99
N THR A 191 -5.88 28.47 0.61
CA THR A 191 -5.32 28.81 -0.71
C THR A 191 -4.06 28.03 -1.06
N LEU A 192 -3.19 27.75 -0.10
CA LEU A 192 -1.98 26.95 -0.30
C LEU A 192 -2.33 25.46 -0.48
N LEU A 193 -3.32 24.96 0.26
CA LEU A 193 -3.83 23.59 0.11
C LEU A 193 -4.46 23.38 -1.27
N ASP A 194 -5.25 24.35 -1.72
CA ASP A 194 -5.90 24.34 -3.03
C ASP A 194 -4.85 24.40 -4.15
N ALA A 195 -3.78 25.16 -3.96
CA ALA A 195 -2.65 25.19 -4.90
C ALA A 195 -1.93 23.83 -5.00
N TYR A 196 -1.68 23.16 -3.88
CA TYR A 196 -1.11 21.81 -3.89
C TYR A 196 -2.04 20.78 -4.53
N ALA A 197 -3.34 20.86 -4.22
CA ALA A 197 -4.36 20.01 -4.83
C ALA A 197 -4.38 20.16 -6.36
N LEU A 198 -4.38 21.40 -6.83
CA LEU A 198 -4.37 21.73 -8.25
C LEU A 198 -3.10 21.23 -8.95
N LEU A 199 -1.93 21.41 -8.33
CA LEU A 199 -0.66 20.92 -8.89
C LEU A 199 -0.62 19.40 -8.94
N ALA A 200 -1.09 18.71 -7.88
CA ALA A 200 -1.17 17.26 -7.86
C ALA A 200 -2.10 16.72 -8.95
N TRP A 201 -3.29 17.33 -9.10
CA TRP A 201 -4.23 17.01 -10.17
C TRP A 201 -3.64 17.22 -11.56
N ARG A 202 -3.05 18.39 -11.81
CA ARG A 202 -2.39 18.69 -13.08
C ARG A 202 -1.32 17.67 -13.40
N ALA A 203 -0.47 17.33 -12.43
CA ALA A 203 0.59 16.37 -12.67
C ALA A 203 0.06 14.95 -12.91
N MET A 204 -1.02 14.52 -12.24
CA MET A 204 -1.70 13.25 -12.57
C MET A 204 -2.23 13.23 -14.00
N LEU A 205 -2.87 14.32 -14.44
CA LEU A 205 -3.38 14.43 -15.82
C LEU A 205 -2.26 14.53 -16.85
N THR A 206 -1.23 15.33 -16.59
CA THR A 206 -0.05 15.41 -17.47
C THR A 206 0.58 14.03 -17.60
N GLU A 207 0.77 13.33 -16.48
CA GLU A 207 1.37 12.02 -16.46
C GLU A 207 0.56 11.04 -17.31
N VAL A 208 -0.73 10.81 -17.05
CA VAL A 208 -1.51 9.79 -17.78
C VAL A 208 -1.64 10.09 -19.29
N ASN A 209 -1.57 11.36 -19.69
CA ASN A 209 -1.65 11.74 -21.09
C ASN A 209 -0.32 11.62 -21.86
N LEU A 210 0.78 11.27 -21.19
CA LEU A 210 2.05 10.93 -21.83
C LEU A 210 2.07 9.47 -22.27
N SER A 211 2.54 9.21 -23.49
CA SER A 211 2.70 7.88 -24.07
C SER A 211 4.04 7.77 -24.81
N PRO A 212 4.63 6.56 -24.94
CA PRO A 212 4.14 5.27 -24.42
C PRO A 212 4.51 5.03 -22.96
N LYS A 213 3.65 4.30 -22.23
CA LYS A 213 3.96 3.79 -20.88
C LYS A 213 3.78 2.28 -20.79
N PRO A 214 4.85 1.50 -20.98
CA PRO A 214 4.79 0.05 -20.88
C PRO A 214 4.17 -0.41 -19.56
N GLY A 215 3.07 -1.16 -19.64
CA GLY A 215 2.38 -1.77 -18.50
C GLY A 215 1.49 -0.84 -17.66
N LEU A 216 1.47 0.47 -17.93
CA LEU A 216 0.61 1.44 -17.23
C LEU A 216 -0.44 2.02 -18.18
N VAL A 217 -1.52 2.56 -17.61
CA VAL A 217 -2.53 3.29 -18.38
C VAL A 217 -1.90 4.56 -18.94
N ASP A 218 -2.08 4.78 -20.25
CA ASP A 218 -1.67 5.99 -20.94
C ASP A 218 -2.71 6.45 -21.96
N ARG A 219 -2.36 7.39 -22.84
CA ARG A 219 -3.26 7.90 -23.88
C ARG A 219 -3.56 6.88 -24.98
N ILE A 220 -2.70 5.89 -25.19
CA ILE A 220 -2.76 4.95 -26.30
C ILE A 220 -3.43 3.64 -25.88
N ASN A 221 -3.19 3.14 -24.66
CA ASN A 221 -3.74 1.88 -24.18
C ASN A 221 -3.88 1.82 -22.65
N CYS A 222 -4.59 0.78 -22.17
CA CYS A 222 -4.83 0.55 -20.75
C CYS A 222 -3.63 -0.14 -20.04
N GLY A 223 -2.50 -0.32 -20.70
CA GLY A 223 -1.37 -1.09 -20.18
C GLY A 223 -1.77 -2.52 -19.84
N ALA A 224 -1.32 -3.00 -18.67
CA ALA A 224 -1.71 -4.30 -18.14
C ALA A 224 -3.09 -4.30 -17.45
N HIS A 225 -3.78 -3.15 -17.42
CA HIS A 225 -5.04 -2.99 -16.71
C HIS A 225 -6.23 -3.38 -17.59
N LYS A 226 -7.20 -4.09 -17.01
CA LYS A 226 -8.47 -4.46 -17.65
C LYS A 226 -9.66 -3.65 -17.10
N ASP A 227 -9.39 -2.81 -16.12
CA ASP A 227 -10.35 -2.17 -15.21
C ASP A 227 -10.14 -0.66 -15.09
N MET A 228 -9.20 -0.10 -15.86
CA MET A 228 -8.87 1.31 -15.82
C MET A 228 -8.43 1.76 -17.21
N ALA A 229 -9.22 2.62 -17.83
CA ALA A 229 -8.88 3.33 -19.05
C ALA A 229 -8.50 4.78 -18.77
N LEU A 230 -8.04 5.50 -19.79
CA LEU A 230 -7.66 6.92 -19.69
C LEU A 230 -8.76 7.77 -19.05
N GLU A 231 -10.02 7.55 -19.44
CA GLU A 231 -11.17 8.31 -18.94
C GLU A 231 -11.45 8.00 -17.46
N ASP A 232 -11.34 6.74 -17.04
CA ASP A 232 -11.48 6.36 -15.62
C ASP A 232 -10.39 6.99 -14.76
N PHE A 233 -9.18 7.12 -15.33
CA PHE A 233 -8.09 7.82 -14.69
C PHE A 233 -8.39 9.31 -14.51
N HIS A 234 -8.93 9.98 -15.53
CA HIS A 234 -9.32 11.39 -15.43
C HIS A 234 -10.40 11.61 -14.36
N ARG A 235 -11.43 10.75 -14.32
CA ARG A 235 -12.47 10.77 -13.28
C ARG A 235 -11.86 10.61 -11.89
N SER A 236 -10.93 9.67 -11.75
CA SER A 236 -10.23 9.40 -10.49
C SER A 236 -9.36 10.57 -10.04
N ALA A 237 -8.60 11.18 -10.96
CA ALA A 237 -7.77 12.35 -10.67
C ALA A 237 -8.63 13.54 -10.21
N LEU A 238 -9.77 13.77 -10.86
CA LEU A 238 -10.71 14.83 -10.48
C LEU A 238 -11.28 14.59 -9.07
N ALA A 239 -11.72 13.37 -8.77
CA ALA A 239 -12.22 13.02 -7.44
C ALA A 239 -11.15 13.22 -6.34
N ILE A 240 -9.89 12.89 -6.61
CA ILE A 240 -8.77 13.13 -5.69
C ILE A 240 -8.53 14.63 -5.48
N SER A 241 -8.62 15.43 -6.55
CA SER A 241 -8.32 16.87 -6.50
C SER A 241 -9.21 17.63 -5.50
N GLY A 242 -10.50 17.30 -5.43
CA GLY A 242 -11.44 17.89 -4.47
C GLY A 242 -11.17 17.50 -3.02
N LEU A 243 -10.36 16.46 -2.78
CA LEU A 243 -10.10 15.87 -1.46
C LEU A 243 -8.66 16.07 -0.98
N ALA A 244 -7.77 16.61 -1.82
CA ALA A 244 -6.35 16.74 -1.53
C ALA A 244 -6.05 17.66 -0.31
N ALA A 245 -6.88 18.67 -0.06
CA ALA A 245 -6.78 19.50 1.15
C ALA A 245 -7.07 18.68 2.43
N ALA A 246 -8.05 17.76 2.39
CA ALA A 246 -8.34 16.86 3.51
C ALA A 246 -7.21 15.83 3.71
N PHE A 247 -6.66 15.30 2.62
CA PHE A 247 -5.55 14.34 2.68
C PHE A 247 -4.31 14.93 3.36
N TYR A 248 -3.94 16.16 3.03
CA TYR A 248 -2.79 16.83 3.65
C TYR A 248 -3.01 17.14 5.13
N ARG A 249 -4.25 17.48 5.53
CA ARG A 249 -4.60 17.67 6.95
C ARG A 249 -4.47 16.37 7.74
N ILE A 250 -5.06 15.28 7.24
CA ILE A 250 -4.98 13.94 7.85
C ILE A 250 -3.51 13.49 7.94
N TRP A 251 -2.73 13.67 6.87
CA TRP A 251 -1.31 13.33 6.87
C TRP A 251 -0.51 14.14 7.89
N ARG A 252 -0.77 15.46 8.01
CA ARG A 252 -0.11 16.32 9.00
C ARG A 252 -0.47 15.95 10.43
N GLU A 253 -1.73 15.60 10.69
CA GLU A 253 -2.19 15.11 11.99
C GLU A 253 -1.55 13.78 12.35
N LEU A 254 -1.53 12.81 11.42
CA LEU A 254 -0.83 11.55 11.58
C LEU A 254 0.67 11.76 11.83
N ALA A 255 1.32 12.66 11.08
CA ALA A 255 2.74 12.99 11.23
C ALA A 255 3.08 13.78 12.51
N ARG A 256 2.09 14.45 13.14
CA ARG A 256 2.22 15.13 14.43
C ARG A 256 1.98 14.17 15.59
N SER A 257 0.92 13.38 15.52
CA SER A 257 0.62 12.35 16.51
C SER A 257 1.81 11.40 16.68
N TYR A 258 2.41 10.96 15.55
CA TYR A 258 3.64 10.17 15.55
C TYR A 258 4.86 10.86 16.16
N ARG A 259 4.92 12.20 16.13
CA ARG A 259 6.03 12.99 16.71
C ARG A 259 5.89 13.13 18.22
N GLN A 260 4.67 13.11 18.74
CA GLN A 260 4.39 13.24 20.17
C GLN A 260 4.48 11.92 20.92
N THR A 261 4.31 10.77 20.25
CA THR A 261 4.49 9.43 20.85
C THR A 261 5.95 8.98 20.89
N MET A 262 6.89 9.83 20.47
CA MET A 262 8.33 9.55 20.42
C MET A 262 9.14 10.24 21.54
N TYR A 263 8.46 10.77 22.56
CA TYR A 263 9.04 11.23 23.82
C TYR A 263 8.31 10.61 25.00
#